data_AF-A0A8K0CW11-F1
#
_entry.id   AF-A0A8K0CW11-F1
#
_cell.length_a   1.000
_cell.length_b   1.000
_cell.length_c   1.000
_cell.angle_alpha   90.00
_cell.angle_beta   90.00
_cell.angle_gamma   90.00
#
_symmetry.space_group_name_H-M   'P 1'
#
loop_
_entity.id
_entity.type
_entity.pdbx_description
1 polymer ?
#
loop_
_entity_poly.entity_id
_entity_poly.type
_entity_poly.pdbx_seq_one_letter_code
_entity_poly.pdbx_strand_id
1 'polypeptide(L)'
;MKLCRANKILRMCRNAQSNSKDSDPLQCIFEQVKAHETFENVPTNDDKASSRNSSLPLSLSESPPDILNCLDDNSDIDPSYNPVEDSSSASSDDNDIVPKKRKRNKSQLKNRENESNPVLGVIEIDSPANETHATLMKREYWAMGSHNKKVAYLPSLVNIVEMKVSKQKVADESKQKFRMLTYKYHLQIDGNLIPTYKSCFQKTFDESSKFITNALLNKAAYTSGISGIS
;
A
#
# COMPACT_ATOMS: atom_id res chain seq x y z
N MET A 1 -16.12 -23.87 8.56
CA MET A 1 -17.21 -22.87 8.54
C MET A 1 -16.80 -21.41 8.86
N LYS A 2 -15.61 -21.12 9.42
CA LYS A 2 -15.18 -19.76 9.79
C LYS A 2 -14.98 -18.80 8.59
N LEU A 3 -14.63 -19.31 7.41
CA LEU A 3 -14.33 -18.52 6.20
C LEU A 3 -15.56 -17.84 5.54
N CYS A 4 -16.78 -18.34 5.79
CA CYS A 4 -18.01 -17.77 5.21
C CYS A 4 -18.48 -16.49 5.92
N ARG A 5 -18.16 -16.28 7.20
CA ARG A 5 -18.62 -15.10 7.96
C ARG A 5 -17.76 -13.86 7.70
N ALA A 6 -16.43 -14.00 7.61
CA ALA A 6 -15.53 -12.90 7.30
C ALA A 6 -15.84 -12.25 5.93
N ASN A 7 -16.16 -13.07 4.92
CA ASN A 7 -16.56 -12.56 3.60
C ASN A 7 -17.89 -11.80 3.61
N LYS A 8 -18.82 -12.09 4.54
CA LYS A 8 -20.10 -11.39 4.66
C LYS A 8 -19.89 -9.98 5.22
N ILE A 9 -19.02 -9.82 6.22
CA ILE A 9 -18.66 -8.51 6.81
C ILE A 9 -17.97 -7.62 5.78
N LEU A 10 -16.97 -8.16 5.06
CA LEU A 10 -16.29 -7.42 3.98
C LEU A 10 -17.24 -6.97 2.87
N ARG A 11 -18.29 -7.75 2.57
CA ARG A 11 -19.31 -7.40 1.58
C ARG A 11 -20.24 -6.29 2.06
N MET A 12 -20.55 -6.23 3.35
CA MET A 12 -21.38 -5.18 3.94
C MET A 12 -20.66 -3.82 3.97
N CYS A 13 -19.38 -3.78 4.35
CA CYS A 13 -18.58 -2.55 4.29
C CYS A 13 -18.43 -2.03 2.85
N ARG A 14 -18.34 -2.93 1.87
CA ARG A 14 -18.23 -2.55 0.45
C ARG A 14 -19.49 -1.89 -0.10
N ASN A 15 -20.68 -2.32 0.33
CA ASN A 15 -21.95 -1.71 -0.07
C ASN A 15 -22.26 -0.41 0.69
N ALA A 16 -21.74 -0.24 1.92
CA ALA A 16 -21.86 1.02 2.66
C ALA A 16 -21.05 2.15 2.01
N GLN A 17 -19.88 1.83 1.43
CA GLN A 17 -19.01 2.81 0.76
C GLN A 17 -19.55 3.39 -0.55
N SER A 18 -20.53 2.74 -1.20
CA SER A 18 -21.07 3.26 -2.48
C SER A 18 -22.13 4.36 -2.31
N ASN A 19 -22.68 4.56 -1.10
CA ASN A 19 -23.84 5.42 -0.90
C ASN A 19 -23.60 6.68 -0.06
N SER A 20 -22.44 6.86 0.59
CA SER A 20 -22.13 8.11 1.31
C SER A 20 -20.78 8.66 0.88
N LYS A 21 -20.82 9.82 0.21
CA LYS A 21 -19.60 10.59 -0.11
C LYS A 21 -18.94 11.18 1.15
N ASP A 22 -19.68 11.23 2.25
CA ASP A 22 -19.27 11.90 3.48
C ASP A 22 -19.10 10.95 4.68
N SER A 23 -19.02 9.62 4.46
CA SER A 23 -18.68 8.73 5.57
C SER A 23 -17.25 8.97 6.02
N ASP A 24 -17.12 9.23 7.33
CA ASP A 24 -15.85 9.38 8.01
C ASP A 24 -15.00 8.12 7.74
N PRO A 25 -13.80 8.24 7.13
CA PRO A 25 -12.89 7.11 6.96
C PRO A 25 -12.60 6.36 8.26
N LEU A 26 -12.70 7.05 9.40
CA LEU A 26 -12.47 6.49 10.73
C LEU A 26 -13.56 5.51 11.14
N GLN A 27 -14.81 5.75 10.73
CA GLN A 27 -15.91 4.83 10.99
C GLN A 27 -15.64 3.46 10.34
N CYS A 28 -15.06 3.44 9.13
CA CYS A 28 -14.73 2.21 8.42
C CYS A 28 -13.60 1.43 9.11
N ILE A 29 -12.62 2.13 9.68
CA ILE A 29 -11.54 1.51 10.45
C ILE A 29 -12.10 0.96 11.76
N PHE A 30 -12.91 1.75 12.48
CA PHE A 30 -13.49 1.36 13.76
C PHE A 30 -14.40 0.12 13.62
N GLU A 31 -15.22 0.06 12.57
CA GLU A 31 -16.03 -1.13 12.27
C GLU A 31 -15.16 -2.36 11.96
N GLN A 32 -14.01 -2.18 11.30
CA GLN A 32 -13.07 -3.27 11.04
C GLN A 32 -12.37 -3.76 12.31
N VAL A 33 -11.91 -2.84 13.18
CA VAL A 33 -11.30 -3.20 14.47
C VAL A 33 -12.30 -3.93 15.35
N LYS A 34 -13.52 -3.39 15.49
CA LYS A 34 -14.60 -4.00 16.28
C LYS A 34 -14.96 -5.39 15.77
N ALA A 35 -14.93 -5.61 14.46
CA ALA A 35 -15.15 -6.93 13.86
C ALA A 35 -14.00 -7.92 14.08
N HIS A 36 -12.76 -7.43 14.27
CA HIS A 36 -11.60 -8.26 14.56
C HIS A 36 -11.56 -8.69 16.04
N GLU A 37 -11.85 -7.76 16.98
CA GLU A 37 -11.91 -8.06 18.42
C GLU A 37 -13.00 -9.09 18.77
N THR A 38 -14.10 -9.12 18.02
CA THR A 38 -15.14 -10.14 18.22
C THR A 38 -14.72 -11.54 17.79
N PHE A 39 -13.60 -11.68 17.05
CA PHE A 39 -13.14 -12.96 16.53
C PHE A 39 -12.20 -13.69 17.51
N GLU A 40 -11.49 -12.97 18.37
CA GLU A 40 -10.54 -13.57 19.33
C GLU A 40 -11.21 -14.01 20.64
N ASN A 41 -12.39 -13.50 20.97
CA ASN A 41 -13.14 -13.86 22.18
C ASN A 41 -14.22 -14.94 21.94
N VAL A 42 -13.93 -15.97 21.14
CA VAL A 42 -14.81 -17.14 21.09
C VAL A 42 -14.40 -18.10 22.22
N PRO A 43 -15.23 -18.27 23.28
CA PRO A 43 -14.93 -19.23 24.33
C PRO A 43 -14.85 -20.63 23.73
N THR A 44 -13.65 -21.21 23.75
CA THR A 44 -13.43 -22.63 23.49
C THR A 44 -13.96 -23.40 24.68
N ASN A 45 -15.24 -23.77 24.62
CA ASN A 45 -15.82 -24.77 25.51
C ASN A 45 -15.27 -26.15 25.13
N ASP A 46 -14.01 -26.42 25.49
CA ASP A 46 -13.37 -27.73 25.39
C ASP A 46 -13.36 -28.42 26.77
N ASP A 47 -14.53 -28.56 27.38
CA ASP A 47 -14.75 -29.51 28.46
C ASP A 47 -15.29 -30.81 27.87
N LYS A 48 -14.40 -31.63 27.30
CA LYS A 48 -14.63 -33.08 27.29
C LYS A 48 -13.34 -33.87 27.32
N ALA A 49 -13.06 -34.33 28.53
CA ALA A 49 -12.17 -35.41 28.90
C ALA A 49 -11.89 -36.44 27.80
N SER A 50 -10.61 -36.71 27.56
CA SER A 50 -10.14 -38.09 27.40
C SER A 50 -8.65 -38.17 27.71
N SER A 51 -8.37 -38.61 28.93
CA SER A 51 -7.12 -39.29 29.29
C SER A 51 -6.77 -40.36 28.25
N ARG A 52 -5.53 -40.33 27.76
CA ARG A 52 -4.72 -41.53 27.53
C ARG A 52 -3.27 -41.17 27.23
N ASN A 53 -2.43 -41.63 28.15
CA ASN A 53 -0.99 -41.84 28.10
C ASN A 53 -0.46 -42.23 26.72
N SER A 54 0.71 -41.68 26.33
CA SER A 54 1.85 -42.51 25.93
C SER A 54 3.13 -41.68 25.78
N SER A 55 4.10 -42.10 26.57
CA SER A 55 5.49 -41.70 26.70
C SER A 55 6.34 -41.82 25.42
N LEU A 56 7.29 -40.87 25.29
CA LEU A 56 8.68 -40.98 24.76
C LEU A 56 8.92 -41.23 23.25
N PRO A 57 10.16 -41.01 22.72
CA PRO A 57 11.36 -40.37 23.28
C PRO A 57 12.02 -39.28 22.40
N LEU A 58 13.04 -38.68 23.01
CA LEU A 58 14.04 -37.73 22.55
C LEU A 58 14.89 -38.15 21.34
N SER A 59 15.51 -37.10 20.77
CA SER A 59 16.81 -37.02 20.09
C SER A 59 16.95 -37.63 18.70
N LEU A 60 17.07 -36.74 17.71
CA LEU A 60 18.03 -36.91 16.62
C LEU A 60 18.72 -35.57 16.36
N SER A 61 20.01 -35.53 16.66
CA SER A 61 20.93 -34.46 16.31
C SER A 61 21.31 -34.61 14.83
N GLU A 62 20.78 -33.76 13.96
CA GLU A 62 21.27 -33.64 12.60
C GLU A 62 22.35 -32.55 12.54
N SER A 63 23.58 -32.99 12.34
CA SER A 63 24.73 -32.17 11.98
C SER A 63 24.52 -31.50 10.62
N PRO A 64 24.86 -30.21 10.46
CA PRO A 64 24.78 -29.53 9.17
C PRO A 64 25.88 -30.05 8.21
N PRO A 65 25.59 -30.24 6.92
CA PRO A 65 26.61 -30.52 5.93
C PRO A 65 27.43 -29.26 5.62
N ASP A 66 28.75 -29.42 5.60
CA ASP A 66 29.72 -28.45 5.11
C ASP A 66 29.40 -28.07 3.65
N ILE A 67 28.93 -26.85 3.44
CA ILE A 67 28.78 -26.28 2.09
C ILE A 67 30.17 -25.77 1.69
N LEU A 68 30.87 -26.63 0.95
CA LEU A 68 32.05 -26.27 0.18
C LEU A 68 31.70 -25.16 -0.81
N ASN A 69 32.38 -24.03 -0.66
CA ASN A 69 32.45 -22.94 -1.63
C ASN A 69 32.97 -23.47 -2.97
N CYS A 70 32.10 -23.55 -3.98
CA CYS A 70 32.52 -23.53 -5.37
C CYS A 70 32.66 -22.06 -5.78
N LEU A 71 33.89 -21.54 -5.70
CA LEU A 71 34.32 -20.36 -6.44
C LEU A 71 34.40 -20.76 -7.91
N ASP A 72 33.35 -20.49 -8.68
CA ASP A 72 33.45 -20.50 -10.13
C ASP A 72 34.06 -19.18 -10.58
N ASP A 73 35.35 -19.25 -10.90
CA ASP A 73 36.06 -18.33 -11.78
C ASP A 73 35.31 -18.21 -13.11
N ASN A 74 34.58 -17.11 -13.30
CA ASN A 74 34.20 -16.63 -14.64
C ASN A 74 35.11 -15.47 -15.00
N SER A 75 36.33 -15.82 -15.41
CA SER A 75 37.16 -15.00 -16.27
C SER A 75 36.49 -14.82 -17.63
N ASP A 76 36.66 -13.63 -18.20
CA ASP A 76 36.60 -13.33 -19.63
C ASP A 76 35.21 -13.27 -20.29
N ILE A 77 34.54 -12.13 -20.10
CA ILE A 77 33.63 -11.60 -21.12
C ILE A 77 34.27 -10.34 -21.72
N ASP A 78 34.71 -10.50 -22.97
CA ASP A 78 35.21 -9.45 -23.86
C ASP A 78 34.20 -8.29 -24.00
N PRO A 79 34.61 -7.02 -23.80
CA PRO A 79 33.81 -5.86 -24.16
C PRO A 79 34.12 -5.49 -25.62
N SER A 80 33.55 -6.22 -26.56
CA SER A 80 33.49 -5.80 -27.97
C SER A 80 32.04 -5.71 -28.42
N TYR A 81 31.38 -4.62 -28.02
CA TYR A 81 30.16 -4.18 -28.68
C TYR A 81 30.21 -2.67 -28.84
N ASN A 82 30.66 -2.22 -30.01
CA ASN A 82 30.57 -0.85 -30.48
C ASN A 82 29.49 -0.75 -31.58
N PRO A 83 28.88 0.43 -31.72
CA PRO A 83 27.48 0.60 -32.08
C PRO A 83 27.26 0.61 -33.59
N VAL A 84 26.16 0.00 -34.04
CA VAL A 84 25.64 0.25 -35.39
C VAL A 84 24.75 1.49 -35.29
N GLU A 85 25.29 2.62 -35.74
CA GLU A 85 24.51 3.80 -36.05
C GLU A 85 23.69 3.55 -37.33
N ASP A 86 22.46 3.06 -37.16
CA ASP A 86 21.49 3.12 -38.26
C ASP A 86 20.86 4.51 -38.33
N SER A 87 21.49 5.28 -39.21
CA SER A 87 20.99 6.46 -39.87
C SER A 87 19.84 6.08 -40.79
N SER A 88 18.60 6.47 -40.48
CA SER A 88 17.47 6.73 -41.42
C SER A 88 16.15 6.70 -40.64
N SER A 89 15.14 7.49 -40.89
CA SER A 89 14.89 8.51 -41.91
C SER A 89 13.75 9.36 -41.33
N ALA A 90 13.93 10.68 -41.37
CA ALA A 90 12.88 11.62 -41.04
C ALA A 90 11.82 11.57 -42.17
N SER A 91 10.71 10.88 -41.93
CA SER A 91 9.48 11.11 -42.68
C SER A 91 8.73 12.27 -42.00
N SER A 92 8.84 13.45 -42.60
CA SER A 92 8.01 14.61 -42.33
C SER A 92 6.59 14.35 -42.84
N ASP A 93 5.76 13.69 -42.04
CA ASP A 93 4.31 13.76 -42.22
C ASP A 93 3.80 15.03 -41.54
N ASP A 94 3.72 16.09 -42.35
CA ASP A 94 2.99 17.33 -42.09
C ASP A 94 1.52 17.00 -41.81
N ASN A 95 1.21 16.77 -40.54
CA ASN A 95 -0.16 16.83 -40.07
C ASN A 95 -0.41 18.27 -39.60
N ASP A 96 -1.10 19.03 -40.45
CA ASP A 96 -1.72 20.32 -40.15
C ASP A 96 -2.62 20.20 -38.90
N ILE A 97 -2.03 20.41 -37.72
CA ILE A 97 -2.78 20.58 -36.48
C ILE A 97 -3.36 21.99 -36.53
N VAL A 98 -4.57 22.08 -37.08
CA VAL A 98 -5.44 23.25 -36.97
C VAL A 98 -5.60 23.60 -35.48
N PRO A 99 -5.09 24.75 -35.00
CA PRO A 99 -5.28 25.15 -33.62
C PRO A 99 -6.74 25.60 -33.45
N LYS A 100 -7.60 24.69 -32.98
CA LYS A 100 -8.93 25.04 -32.48
C LYS A 100 -8.76 25.97 -31.28
N LYS A 101 -8.85 27.28 -31.53
CA LYS A 101 -8.92 28.36 -30.53
C LYS A 101 -10.06 28.07 -29.54
N ARG A 102 -9.76 27.39 -28.44
CA ARG A 102 -10.66 27.29 -27.29
C ARG A 102 -10.77 28.68 -26.67
N LYS A 103 -11.92 29.33 -26.89
CA LYS A 103 -12.32 30.55 -26.18
C LYS A 103 -12.30 30.26 -24.67
N ARG A 104 -11.28 30.76 -23.99
CA ARG A 104 -11.17 30.75 -22.53
C ARG A 104 -12.16 31.78 -22.02
N ASN A 105 -13.31 31.33 -21.50
CA ASN A 105 -14.25 32.22 -20.82
C ASN A 105 -13.56 32.73 -19.54
N LYS A 106 -13.13 33.99 -19.60
CA LYS A 106 -12.58 34.77 -18.50
C LYS A 106 -13.72 35.18 -17.57
N SER A 107 -14.21 34.25 -16.75
CA SER A 107 -15.13 34.58 -15.66
C SER A 107 -14.32 35.19 -14.52
N GLN A 108 -14.33 36.53 -14.52
CA GLN A 108 -14.20 37.44 -13.38
C GLN A 108 -14.28 36.73 -12.01
N LEU A 109 -13.11 36.44 -11.42
CA LEU A 109 -13.04 36.13 -10.00
C LEU A 109 -13.10 37.48 -9.27
N LYS A 110 -14.29 37.77 -8.71
CA LYS A 110 -14.57 38.96 -7.94
C LYS A 110 -13.81 38.87 -6.62
N ASN A 111 -12.90 39.82 -6.41
CA ASN A 111 -12.23 40.09 -5.15
C ASN A 111 -13.26 40.13 -4.01
N ARG A 112 -13.00 39.35 -2.96
CA ARG A 112 -13.56 39.57 -1.64
C ARG A 112 -12.39 39.55 -0.67
N GLU A 113 -11.76 40.72 -0.58
CA GLU A 113 -10.91 41.10 0.54
C GLU A 113 -11.81 41.09 1.78
N ASN A 114 -11.67 40.04 2.60
CA ASN A 114 -12.07 40.10 3.99
C ASN A 114 -10.78 39.93 4.79
N GLU A 115 -10.14 41.05 5.06
CA GLU A 115 -9.24 41.20 6.19
C GLU A 115 -9.99 40.85 7.47
N SER A 116 -9.60 39.76 8.10
CA SER A 116 -9.74 39.61 9.53
C SER A 116 -8.47 38.96 10.05
N ASN A 117 -7.71 39.75 10.81
CA ASN A 117 -6.56 39.38 11.63
C ASN A 117 -6.60 37.92 12.12
N PRO A 118 -5.52 37.12 11.96
CA PRO A 118 -5.30 36.01 12.86
C PRO A 118 -4.88 36.61 14.21
N VAL A 119 -5.86 36.79 15.09
CA VAL A 119 -5.61 36.73 16.53
C VAL A 119 -4.75 35.49 16.76
N LEU A 120 -3.61 35.67 17.44
CA LEU A 120 -2.79 34.57 17.97
C LEU A 120 -3.71 33.74 18.86
N GLY A 121 -4.39 32.78 18.25
CA GLY A 121 -5.26 31.84 18.88
C GLY A 121 -4.39 31.05 19.83
N VAL A 122 -4.68 31.21 21.11
CA VAL A 122 -4.41 30.20 22.12
C VAL A 122 -4.75 28.86 21.46
N ILE A 123 -3.74 28.03 21.25
CA ILE A 123 -3.95 26.63 20.88
C ILE A 123 -4.60 26.05 22.13
N GLU A 124 -5.92 26.06 22.19
CA GLU A 124 -6.67 25.18 23.08
C GLU A 124 -6.19 23.78 22.71
N ILE A 125 -5.32 23.23 23.56
CA ILE A 125 -4.97 21.83 23.51
C ILE A 125 -6.23 21.14 24.03
N ASP A 126 -7.16 20.88 23.11
CA ASP A 126 -8.35 20.08 23.36
C ASP A 126 -7.91 18.81 24.10
N SER A 127 -8.56 18.58 25.24
CA SER A 127 -8.30 17.48 26.15
C SER A 127 -8.10 16.15 25.39
N PRO A 128 -7.01 15.40 25.63
CA PRO A 128 -6.62 14.22 24.85
C PRO A 128 -7.53 12.99 25.01
N ALA A 129 -8.64 13.11 25.76
CA ALA A 129 -9.50 11.98 26.11
C ALA A 129 -10.24 11.36 24.91
N ASN A 130 -10.35 12.06 23.78
CA ASN A 130 -11.12 11.62 22.61
C ASN A 130 -10.30 11.54 21.32
N GLU A 131 -8.96 11.65 21.39
CA GLU A 131 -8.15 11.62 20.18
C GLU A 131 -8.15 10.21 19.57
N THR A 132 -8.70 10.08 18.36
CA THR A 132 -8.75 8.79 17.66
C THR A 132 -7.34 8.29 17.32
N HIS A 133 -7.14 6.97 17.26
CA HIS A 133 -5.84 6.41 16.83
C HIS A 133 -5.38 6.93 15.47
N ALA A 134 -6.32 7.21 14.56
CA ALA A 134 -5.97 7.74 13.25
C ALA A 134 -5.49 9.19 13.29
N THR A 135 -6.02 10.02 14.19
CA THR A 135 -5.52 11.39 14.38
C THR A 135 -4.12 11.38 14.99
N LEU A 136 -3.84 10.46 15.92
CA LEU A 136 -2.50 10.25 16.46
C LEU A 136 -1.52 9.81 15.38
N MET A 137 -1.87 8.80 14.58
CA MET A 137 -1.05 8.35 13.45
C MET A 137 -0.79 9.46 12.45
N LYS A 138 -1.81 10.24 12.11
CA LYS A 138 -1.67 11.39 11.21
C LYS A 138 -0.67 12.38 11.83
N ARG A 139 -0.82 12.74 13.10
CA ARG A 139 0.08 13.67 13.79
C ARG A 139 1.54 13.16 13.76
N GLU A 140 1.78 11.92 14.15
CA GLU A 140 3.12 11.30 14.13
C GLU A 140 3.71 11.26 12.72
N TYR A 141 2.89 10.89 11.74
CA TYR A 141 3.30 10.85 10.34
C TYR A 141 3.72 12.22 9.81
N TRP A 142 2.96 13.26 10.13
CA TRP A 142 3.27 14.64 9.72
C TRP A 142 4.43 15.25 10.53
N ALA A 143 4.60 14.85 11.79
CA ALA A 143 5.72 15.27 12.64
C ALA A 143 7.09 14.81 12.12
N MET A 144 7.16 13.77 11.28
CA MET A 144 8.41 13.35 10.64
C MET A 144 9.04 14.43 9.74
N GLY A 145 8.23 15.35 9.21
CA GLY A 145 8.65 16.56 8.47
C GLY A 145 9.29 16.35 7.11
N SER A 146 10.23 15.40 6.97
CA SER A 146 10.97 15.18 5.73
C SER A 146 10.26 14.23 4.78
N HIS A 147 10.29 14.55 3.49
CA HIS A 147 9.76 13.71 2.42
C HIS A 147 10.36 12.30 2.43
N ASN A 148 11.68 12.17 2.61
CA ASN A 148 12.36 10.89 2.58
C ASN A 148 11.94 9.96 3.72
N LYS A 149 11.76 10.47 4.94
CA LYS A 149 11.23 9.67 6.06
C LYS A 149 9.83 9.15 5.77
N LYS A 150 8.96 9.98 5.18
CA LYS A 150 7.62 9.56 4.77
C LYS A 150 7.63 8.49 3.69
N VAL A 151 8.52 8.63 2.69
CA VAL A 151 8.74 7.65 1.63
C VAL A 151 9.28 6.33 2.18
N ALA A 152 10.06 6.34 3.27
CA ALA A 152 10.49 5.13 3.96
C ALA A 152 9.39 4.52 4.84
N TYR A 153 8.60 5.36 5.50
CA TYR A 153 7.57 4.95 6.44
C TYR A 153 6.34 4.33 5.76
N LEU A 154 5.71 4.98 4.77
CA LEU A 154 4.47 4.44 4.18
C LEU A 154 4.62 3.04 3.59
N PRO A 155 5.70 2.71 2.86
CA PRO A 155 5.89 1.37 2.33
C PRO A 155 6.11 0.32 3.41
N SER A 156 6.55 0.67 4.64
CA SER A 156 6.69 -0.30 5.74
C SER A 156 5.32 -0.85 6.16
N LEU A 157 4.26 -0.06 6.01
CA LEU A 157 2.86 -0.44 6.32
C LEU A 157 2.18 -1.24 5.19
N VAL A 158 2.87 -1.47 4.07
CA VAL A 158 2.30 -2.14 2.90
C VAL A 158 3.08 -3.41 2.58
N ASN A 159 2.38 -4.54 2.57
CA ASN A 159 2.94 -5.82 2.15
C ASN A 159 2.72 -6.01 0.64
N ILE A 160 3.81 -6.24 -0.07
CA ILE A 160 3.80 -6.60 -1.49
C ILE A 160 3.67 -8.13 -1.54
N VAL A 161 2.64 -8.62 -2.22
CA VAL A 161 2.35 -10.05 -2.31
C VAL A 161 2.20 -10.43 -3.77
N GLU A 162 2.77 -11.56 -4.17
CA GLU A 162 2.57 -12.11 -5.50
C GLU A 162 1.13 -12.60 -5.69
N MET A 163 0.58 -12.29 -6.86
CA MET A 163 -0.75 -12.75 -7.24
C MET A 163 -0.69 -14.23 -7.60
N LYS A 164 -1.28 -15.08 -6.76
CA LYS A 164 -1.39 -16.53 -7.02
C LYS A 164 -2.20 -16.88 -8.28
N VAL A 165 -3.06 -15.97 -8.73
CA VAL A 165 -3.95 -16.19 -9.87
C VAL A 165 -3.97 -14.94 -10.74
N SER A 166 -3.53 -15.05 -11.98
CA SER A 166 -3.77 -14.04 -13.00
C SER A 166 -5.14 -14.32 -13.64
N LYS A 167 -6.02 -13.32 -13.64
CA LYS A 167 -7.27 -13.39 -14.41
C LYS A 167 -7.04 -12.67 -15.74
N GLN A 168 -7.19 -13.39 -16.84
CA GLN A 168 -7.24 -12.78 -18.17
C GLN A 168 -8.49 -11.92 -18.28
N LYS A 169 -8.32 -10.62 -18.51
CA LYS A 169 -9.42 -9.66 -18.69
C LYS A 169 -9.74 -9.39 -20.15
N VAL A 170 -8.79 -9.65 -21.04
CA VAL A 170 -8.84 -9.33 -22.47
C VAL A 170 -8.41 -10.58 -23.23
N ALA A 171 -9.15 -10.95 -24.27
CA ALA A 171 -8.83 -12.10 -25.10
C ALA A 171 -7.51 -11.91 -25.87
N ASP A 172 -7.27 -10.69 -26.38
CA ASP A 172 -6.02 -10.31 -27.03
C ASP A 172 -4.84 -10.32 -26.04
N GLU A 173 -3.92 -11.26 -26.21
CA GLU A 173 -2.73 -11.40 -25.36
C GLU A 173 -1.82 -10.16 -25.40
N SER A 174 -1.71 -9.51 -26.57
CA SER A 174 -0.88 -8.31 -26.76
C SER A 174 -1.37 -7.09 -25.95
N LYS A 175 -2.65 -7.08 -25.56
CA LYS A 175 -3.25 -6.01 -24.74
C LYS A 175 -3.34 -6.37 -23.27
N GLN A 176 -2.94 -7.58 -22.89
CA GLN A 176 -3.04 -8.07 -21.53
C GLN A 176 -1.97 -7.44 -20.64
N LYS A 177 -2.41 -6.71 -19.60
CA LYS A 177 -1.51 -6.21 -18.57
C LYS A 177 -1.32 -7.28 -17.49
N PHE A 178 -0.17 -7.93 -17.49
CA PHE A 178 0.21 -8.89 -16.46
C PHE A 178 0.57 -8.15 -15.17
N ARG A 179 -0.32 -8.22 -14.17
CA ARG A 179 -0.04 -7.73 -12.83
C ARG A 179 0.43 -8.91 -11.98
N MET A 180 1.72 -8.95 -11.70
CA MET A 180 2.32 -10.00 -10.87
C MET A 180 2.19 -9.70 -9.37
N LEU A 181 2.12 -8.42 -9.01
CA LEU A 181 2.14 -7.95 -7.64
C LEU A 181 0.81 -7.32 -7.22
N THR A 182 0.43 -7.58 -5.96
CA THR A 182 -0.68 -6.91 -5.28
C THR A 182 -0.20 -6.28 -3.98
N TYR A 183 -0.84 -5.18 -3.59
CA TYR A 183 -0.48 -4.43 -2.39
C TYR A 183 -1.54 -4.64 -1.31
N LYS A 184 -1.13 -5.13 -0.14
CA LYS A 184 -1.96 -5.24 1.05
C LYS A 184 -1.59 -4.11 2.02
N TYR A 185 -2.52 -3.20 2.24
CA TYR A 185 -2.34 -2.03 3.11
C TYR A 185 -2.69 -2.39 4.55
N HIS A 186 -1.92 -1.90 5.51
CA HIS A 186 -2.17 -2.07 6.94
C HIS A 186 -2.04 -0.73 7.66
N LEU A 187 -2.63 -0.63 8.84
CA LEU A 187 -2.43 0.47 9.80
C LEU A 187 -1.92 -0.13 11.11
N GLN A 188 -1.01 0.55 11.81
CA GLN A 188 -0.40 0.05 13.03
C GLN A 188 -1.10 0.56 14.30
N ILE A 189 -2.19 -0.08 14.72
CA ILE A 189 -2.97 0.35 15.90
C ILE A 189 -2.50 -0.49 17.09
N ASP A 190 -2.00 0.17 18.15
CA ASP A 190 -1.52 -0.49 19.38
C ASP A 190 -0.50 -1.61 19.13
N GLY A 191 0.43 -1.36 18.20
CA GLY A 191 1.45 -2.33 17.79
C GLY A 191 0.97 -3.39 16.79
N ASN A 192 -0.34 -3.50 16.53
CA ASN A 192 -0.93 -4.49 15.63
C ASN A 192 -1.14 -3.93 14.21
N LEU A 193 -0.82 -4.73 13.20
CA LEU A 193 -1.05 -4.39 11.79
C LEU A 193 -2.47 -4.79 11.36
N ILE A 194 -3.37 -3.81 11.34
CA ILE A 194 -4.76 -4.01 10.94
C ILE A 194 -4.90 -3.82 9.43
N PRO A 195 -5.39 -4.82 8.68
CA PRO A 195 -5.55 -4.71 7.22
C PRO A 195 -6.57 -3.63 6.88
N THR A 196 -6.29 -2.83 5.86
CA THR A 196 -7.16 -1.73 5.43
C THR A 196 -7.27 -1.65 3.90
N TYR A 197 -8.25 -0.86 3.43
CA TYR A 197 -8.39 -0.55 2.01
C TYR A 197 -7.45 0.58 1.61
N LYS A 198 -7.03 0.59 0.34
CA LYS A 198 -6.21 1.67 -0.25
C LYS A 198 -6.81 3.06 -0.03
N SER A 199 -8.13 3.20 -0.17
CA SER A 199 -8.84 4.47 0.01
C SER A 199 -8.82 4.95 1.47
N CYS A 200 -9.01 4.04 2.42
CA CYS A 200 -8.90 4.36 3.84
C CYS A 200 -7.48 4.77 4.19
N PHE A 201 -6.48 4.00 3.76
CA PHE A 201 -5.07 4.31 3.95
C PHE A 201 -4.70 5.71 3.41
N GLN A 202 -5.17 6.06 2.20
CA GLN A 202 -4.99 7.40 1.62
C GLN A 202 -5.59 8.51 2.48
N LYS A 203 -6.83 8.31 2.94
CA LYS A 203 -7.54 9.29 3.77
C LYS A 203 -6.88 9.46 5.14
N THR A 204 -6.39 8.38 5.75
CA THR A 204 -5.72 8.41 7.06
C THR A 204 -4.47 9.28 7.03
N PHE A 205 -3.61 9.11 6.02
CA PHE A 205 -2.36 9.87 5.91
C PHE A 205 -2.50 11.22 5.20
N ASP A 206 -3.65 11.46 4.55
CA ASP A 206 -3.93 12.66 3.75
C ASP A 206 -2.92 12.83 2.61
N GLU A 207 -2.56 11.72 1.98
CA GLU A 207 -1.55 11.66 0.94
C GLU A 207 -2.15 11.37 -0.43
N SER A 208 -1.56 11.95 -1.46
CA SER A 208 -2.04 11.74 -2.83
C SER A 208 -1.82 10.30 -3.30
N SER A 209 -2.72 9.79 -4.15
CA SER A 209 -2.54 8.45 -4.73
C SER A 209 -1.24 8.33 -5.53
N LYS A 210 -0.76 9.42 -6.13
CA LYS A 210 0.50 9.44 -6.89
C LYS A 210 1.70 9.26 -5.95
N PHE A 211 1.71 9.97 -4.82
CA PHE A 211 2.76 9.86 -3.80
C PHE A 211 2.89 8.42 -3.28
N ILE A 212 1.78 7.82 -2.86
CA ILE A 212 1.76 6.43 -2.36
C ILE A 212 2.24 5.46 -3.44
N THR A 213 1.80 5.64 -4.68
CA THR A 213 2.21 4.75 -5.78
C THR A 213 3.72 4.84 -6.03
N ASN A 214 4.29 6.05 -6.03
CA ASN A 214 5.73 6.24 -6.20
C ASN A 214 6.53 5.62 -5.04
N ALA A 215 6.09 5.82 -3.79
CA ALA A 215 6.75 5.22 -2.63
C ALA A 215 6.74 3.68 -2.70
N LEU A 216 5.64 3.08 -3.16
CA LEU A 216 5.54 1.63 -3.35
C LEU A 216 6.36 1.11 -4.53
N LEU A 217 6.49 1.87 -5.61
CA LEU A 217 7.36 1.51 -6.74
C LEU A 217 8.82 1.43 -6.29
N ASN A 218 9.28 2.37 -5.46
CA ASN A 218 10.64 2.33 -4.90
C ASN A 218 10.87 1.08 -4.04
N LYS A 219 9.91 0.71 -3.19
CA LYS A 219 9.97 -0.52 -2.40
C LYS A 219 9.97 -1.77 -3.28
N ALA A 220 9.14 -1.80 -4.32
CA ALA A 220 9.06 -2.92 -5.25
C ALA A 220 10.37 -3.12 -6.02
N ALA A 221 10.98 -2.03 -6.51
CA ALA A 221 12.27 -2.07 -7.19
C ALA A 221 13.36 -2.68 -6.29
N TYR A 222 13.43 -2.24 -5.03
CA TYR A 222 14.35 -2.80 -4.03
C TYR A 222 14.10 -4.29 -3.76
N THR A 223 12.83 -4.70 -3.67
CA THR A 223 12.46 -6.10 -3.40
C THR A 223 12.80 -7.01 -4.58
N SER A 224 12.72 -6.50 -5.82
CA SER A 224 13.01 -7.28 -7.03
C SER A 224 14.50 -7.56 -7.28
N GLY A 225 15.41 -7.10 -6.42
CA GLY A 225 16.86 -7.31 -6.58
C GLY A 225 17.47 -6.55 -7.77
N ILE A 226 16.66 -5.78 -8.50
CA ILE A 226 17.12 -4.81 -9.49
C ILE A 226 17.60 -3.58 -8.72
N SER A 227 18.70 -3.75 -8.00
CA SER A 227 19.45 -2.65 -7.42
C SER A 227 20.05 -1.86 -8.58
N GLY A 228 19.28 -0.90 -9.10
CA GLY A 228 19.80 0.15 -9.95
C GLY A 228 20.84 0.91 -9.15
N ILE A 229 22.10 0.56 -9.39
CA ILE A 229 23.27 1.38 -9.09
C ILE A 229 22.97 2.74 -9.73
N SER A 230 22.79 3.77 -8.90
CA SER A 230 22.83 5.18 -9.30
C SER A 230 24.01 5.83 -8.62
#